data_AF-A0A9D9PTA1-F1
#
_entry.id   AF-A0A9D9PTA1-F1
#
_cell.length_a   1.000
_cell.length_b   1.000
_cell.length_c   1.000
_cell.angle_alpha   90.00
_cell.angle_beta   90.00
_cell.angle_gamma   90.00
#
_symmetry.space_group_name_H-M   'P 1'
#
loop_
_entity.id
_entity.type
_entity.pdbx_description
1 polymer ?
#
loop_
_entity_poly.entity_id
_entity_poly.type
_entity_poly.pdbx_seq_one_letter_code
_entity_poly.pdbx_strand_id
1 'polypeptide(L)'
;MNKIDLNYEFKGESCVKMQSDKYTAIIAPAVGSAVLRMRDDKNDLEIFRFRKFISMQNIRDQREIWGLPTLYLPNRFDKGVLKTSDAEYHFPINEPLFNNFIHGWVHQRAHEIECYSEDNGKCVLITSYIYDKNDEMYEFFPVDFKISYTFTLSKDGLRQDIYLTNNSDKALPVSICTHTCINSPLKDGGNEADLRLCVPVGEKCELDSRCLPTERLLPLTDWDKEYKAGKKTPTGQKLDNDMYTAVMNTYKDKPFNGVIVRDIKNGVTLLNEVSEEFKFWNIWNHDGDKGYFCPEPMTAMINAPNLSLDKEISGYCEIMKGETFKCWQRFYTE
;
A
#
# COMPACT_ATOMS: atom_id res chain seq x y z
N MET A 1 22.81 -12.05 -10.30
CA MET A 1 23.59 -11.97 -9.05
C MET A 1 22.63 -11.51 -7.98
N ASN A 2 22.56 -12.21 -6.85
CA ASN A 2 21.74 -11.80 -5.71
C ASN A 2 22.63 -11.02 -4.76
N LYS A 3 22.20 -9.85 -4.32
CA LYS A 3 23.01 -8.98 -3.45
C LYS A 3 22.11 -8.10 -2.60
N ILE A 4 22.45 -8.01 -1.31
CA ILE A 4 21.90 -7.09 -0.33
C ILE A 4 23.05 -6.19 0.14
N ASP A 5 22.88 -4.89 -0.06
CA ASP A 5 23.76 -3.87 0.52
C ASP A 5 22.99 -3.16 1.63
N LEU A 6 23.36 -3.45 2.89
CA LEU A 6 22.71 -2.90 4.08
C LEU A 6 23.09 -1.46 4.37
N ASN A 7 24.16 -0.95 3.76
CA ASN A 7 24.69 0.39 4.00
C ASN A 7 24.55 1.27 2.75
N TYR A 8 23.50 1.03 1.95
CA TYR A 8 23.30 1.74 0.71
C TYR A 8 22.77 3.14 0.97
N GLU A 9 23.56 4.16 0.63
CA GLU A 9 23.14 5.55 0.74
C GLU A 9 22.26 5.94 -0.46
N PHE A 10 21.01 6.32 -0.18
CA PHE A 10 20.07 6.81 -1.17
C PHE A 10 19.62 8.23 -0.82
N LYS A 11 20.05 9.21 -1.65
CA LYS A 11 19.72 10.63 -1.47
C LYS A 11 20.07 11.17 -0.05
N GLY A 12 21.12 10.62 0.56
CA GLY A 12 21.59 10.97 1.91
C GLY A 12 20.89 10.25 3.05
N GLU A 13 20.11 9.21 2.76
CA GLU A 13 19.48 8.33 3.74
C GLU A 13 20.08 6.93 3.65
N SER A 14 20.44 6.35 4.79
CA SER A 14 20.87 4.96 4.88
C SER A 14 19.70 4.02 4.59
N CYS A 15 19.83 3.24 3.53
CA CYS A 15 18.83 2.33 3.00
C CYS A 15 19.43 0.94 2.77
N VAL A 16 18.57 -0.04 2.50
CA VAL A 16 18.96 -1.37 2.05
C VAL A 16 18.68 -1.49 0.55
N LYS A 17 19.70 -1.82 -0.23
CA LYS A 17 19.53 -2.13 -1.65
C LYS A 17 19.56 -3.64 -1.87
N MET A 18 18.47 -4.17 -2.41
CA MET A 18 18.36 -5.57 -2.83
C MET A 18 18.43 -5.65 -4.36
N GLN A 19 19.20 -6.59 -4.89
CA GLN A 19 19.28 -6.86 -6.32
C GLN A 19 19.16 -8.36 -6.56
N SER A 20 18.26 -8.76 -7.47
CA SER A 20 18.07 -10.16 -7.84
C SER A 20 17.50 -10.25 -9.25
N ASP A 21 18.07 -11.12 -10.08
CA ASP A 21 17.72 -11.25 -11.50
C ASP A 21 17.72 -9.89 -12.23
N LYS A 22 16.60 -9.47 -12.84
CA LYS A 22 16.43 -8.17 -13.50
C LYS A 22 16.00 -7.04 -12.55
N TYR A 23 15.77 -7.34 -11.27
CA TYR A 23 15.18 -6.38 -10.34
C TYR A 23 16.18 -5.75 -9.38
N THR A 24 15.97 -4.47 -9.10
CA THR A 24 16.59 -3.73 -8.00
C THR A 24 15.49 -3.10 -7.14
N ALA A 25 15.59 -3.24 -5.82
CA ALA A 25 14.72 -2.58 -4.85
C ALA A 25 15.55 -1.79 -3.82
N ILE A 26 15.04 -0.63 -3.39
CA ILE A 26 15.64 0.21 -2.33
C ILE A 26 14.60 0.35 -1.23
N ILE A 27 14.89 -0.21 -0.05
CA ILE A 27 14.04 -0.18 1.14
C ILE A 27 14.67 0.78 2.15
N ALA A 28 13.87 1.64 2.78
CA ALA A 28 14.34 2.61 3.76
C ALA A 28 13.77 2.29 5.16
N PRO A 29 14.46 1.47 6.00
CA PRO A 29 13.98 1.12 7.33
C PRO A 29 13.58 2.32 8.19
N ALA A 30 14.37 3.41 8.14
CA ALA A 30 14.10 4.66 8.87
C ALA A 30 12.91 5.49 8.35
N VAL A 31 12.27 5.06 7.27
CA VAL A 31 11.13 5.73 6.62
C VAL A 31 9.94 4.76 6.52
N GLY A 32 9.52 4.19 7.66
CA GLY A 32 8.42 3.22 7.71
C GLY A 32 8.72 1.91 7.00
N SER A 33 10.00 1.62 6.76
CA SER A 33 10.45 0.55 5.87
C SER A 33 9.79 0.54 4.48
N ALA A 34 9.45 1.72 3.95
CA ALA A 34 8.89 1.85 2.60
C ALA A 34 9.90 1.41 1.53
N VAL A 35 9.39 0.81 0.45
CA VAL A 35 10.20 0.54 -0.76
C VAL A 35 10.23 1.81 -1.60
N LEU A 36 11.26 2.63 -1.42
CA LEU A 36 11.39 3.92 -2.11
C LEU A 36 11.59 3.79 -3.62
N ARG A 37 12.10 2.63 -4.07
CA ARG A 37 12.32 2.36 -5.48
C ARG A 37 12.22 0.86 -5.76
N MET A 38 11.60 0.52 -6.88
CA MET A 38 11.72 -0.79 -7.50
C MET A 38 11.90 -0.60 -9.00
N ARG A 39 12.87 -1.29 -9.59
CA ARG A 39 13.15 -1.26 -11.02
C ARG A 39 13.25 -2.63 -11.63
N ASP A 40 12.81 -2.73 -12.88
CA ASP A 40 13.29 -3.75 -13.81
C ASP A 40 14.42 -3.10 -14.63
N ASP A 41 15.65 -3.43 -14.27
CA ASP A 41 16.86 -2.85 -14.86
C ASP A 41 17.09 -3.35 -16.29
N LYS A 42 16.55 -4.52 -16.66
CA LYS A 42 16.70 -5.08 -18.01
C LYS A 42 15.78 -4.39 -19.01
N ASN A 43 14.58 -4.01 -18.56
CA ASN A 43 13.56 -3.41 -19.40
C ASN A 43 13.39 -1.90 -19.18
N ASP A 44 14.30 -1.26 -18.43
CA ASP A 44 14.29 0.17 -18.08
C ASP A 44 12.95 0.65 -17.50
N LEU A 45 12.40 -0.10 -16.55
CA LEU A 45 11.12 0.23 -15.92
C LEU A 45 11.34 0.78 -14.52
N GLU A 46 10.73 1.92 -14.24
CA GLU A 46 10.57 2.47 -12.89
C GLU A 46 9.18 2.10 -12.39
N ILE A 47 9.10 1.23 -11.38
CA ILE A 47 7.81 0.66 -10.95
C ILE A 47 7.09 1.59 -10.00
N PHE A 48 7.78 2.04 -8.94
CA PHE A 48 7.22 2.97 -7.97
C PHE A 48 7.59 4.41 -8.29
N ARG A 49 6.75 5.35 -7.86
CA ARG A 49 6.94 6.79 -8.07
C ARG A 49 8.33 7.20 -7.60
N PHE A 50 9.15 7.62 -8.55
CA PHE A 50 10.50 8.10 -8.30
C PHE A 50 10.80 9.32 -9.17
N ARG A 51 11.47 10.32 -8.59
CA ARG A 51 11.97 11.49 -9.31
C ARG A 51 13.41 11.78 -8.90
N LYS A 52 14.29 11.90 -9.89
CA LYS A 52 15.74 12.09 -9.68
C LYS A 52 16.05 13.27 -8.76
N PHE A 53 15.37 14.40 -8.96
CA PHE A 53 15.67 15.67 -8.30
C PHE A 53 14.87 15.93 -7.00
N ILE A 54 14.01 15.02 -6.57
CA ILE A 54 13.31 15.13 -5.29
C ILE A 54 14.25 14.78 -4.14
N SER A 55 14.27 15.58 -3.07
CA SER A 55 15.13 15.33 -1.90
C SER A 55 14.54 14.27 -0.95
N MET A 56 15.35 13.69 -0.07
CA MET A 56 14.81 12.84 1.01
C MET A 56 13.92 13.60 1.97
N GLN A 57 14.18 14.89 2.21
CA GLN A 57 13.30 15.70 3.04
C GLN A 57 11.89 15.76 2.45
N ASN A 58 11.76 16.01 1.14
CA ASN A 58 10.45 16.00 0.49
C ASN A 58 9.75 14.63 0.54
N ILE A 59 10.51 13.54 0.51
CA ILE A 59 9.96 12.19 0.72
C ILE A 59 9.48 12.02 2.16
N ARG A 60 10.25 12.50 3.16
CA ARG A 60 9.88 12.44 4.58
C ARG A 60 8.66 13.29 4.93
N ASP A 61 8.47 14.40 4.24
CA ASP A 61 7.33 15.31 4.44
C ASP A 61 6.02 14.77 3.84
N GLN A 62 6.10 13.82 2.91
CA GLN A 62 4.95 13.28 2.16
C GLN A 62 5.13 11.78 1.88
N ARG A 63 5.42 10.99 2.93
CA ARG A 63 5.86 9.58 2.81
C ARG A 63 4.83 8.71 2.11
N GLU A 64 3.56 8.99 2.35
CA GLU A 64 2.41 8.28 1.82
C GLU A 64 2.32 8.35 0.29
N ILE A 65 2.98 9.31 -0.37
CA ILE A 65 2.93 9.44 -1.84
C ILE A 65 4.23 9.08 -2.56
N TRP A 66 5.18 8.39 -1.91
CA TRP A 66 6.45 7.97 -2.51
C TRP A 66 6.73 6.49 -2.28
N GLY A 67 7.07 5.76 -3.36
CA GLY A 67 7.43 4.35 -3.26
C GLY A 67 6.23 3.44 -2.97
N LEU A 68 6.45 2.47 -2.08
CA LEU A 68 5.43 1.57 -1.53
C LEU A 68 5.36 1.74 0.01
N PRO A 69 4.66 2.77 0.50
CA PRO A 69 4.41 2.94 1.93
C PRO A 69 3.33 1.95 2.41
N THR A 70 3.60 1.29 3.53
CA THR A 70 2.62 0.44 4.23
C THR A 70 1.96 1.23 5.35
N LEU A 71 0.63 1.28 5.32
CA LEU A 71 -0.19 2.02 6.25
C LEU A 71 -0.94 1.06 7.16
N TYR A 72 -0.82 1.29 8.47
CA TYR A 72 -1.72 0.73 9.47
C TYR A 72 -2.71 1.81 9.88
N LEU A 73 -4.00 1.47 9.93
CA LEU A 73 -5.11 2.43 9.99
C LEU A 73 -5.10 3.39 8.77
N PRO A 74 -5.19 2.83 7.54
CA PRO A 74 -5.20 3.61 6.31
C PRO A 74 -6.49 4.39 6.10
N ASN A 75 -6.38 5.45 5.30
CA ASN A 75 -7.48 6.35 4.97
C ASN A 75 -8.15 6.87 6.25
N ARG A 76 -9.40 7.31 6.18
CA ARG A 76 -10.02 8.18 7.18
C ARG A 76 -10.72 7.43 8.31
N PHE A 77 -10.64 8.03 9.51
CA PHE A 77 -11.40 7.69 10.71
C PHE A 77 -12.17 8.94 11.15
N ASP A 78 -13.50 8.81 11.23
CA ASP A 78 -14.41 9.93 11.50
C ASP A 78 -14.05 10.60 12.84
N LYS A 79 -13.67 11.88 12.79
CA LYS A 79 -13.29 12.68 13.97
C LYS A 79 -12.18 12.05 14.81
N GLY A 80 -11.34 11.20 14.20
CA GLY A 80 -10.28 10.49 14.89
C GLY A 80 -10.77 9.41 15.85
N VAL A 81 -12.04 9.01 15.79
CA VAL A 81 -12.57 7.96 16.66
C VAL A 81 -12.26 6.58 16.08
N LEU A 82 -11.80 5.66 16.92
CA LEU A 82 -11.68 4.24 16.60
C LEU A 82 -12.34 3.43 17.70
N LYS A 83 -13.27 2.53 17.34
CA LYS A 83 -13.97 1.66 18.29
C LYS A 83 -13.57 0.21 18.07
N THR A 84 -13.07 -0.43 19.11
CA THR A 84 -12.89 -1.89 19.17
C THR A 84 -14.01 -2.52 19.99
N SER A 85 -14.05 -3.85 20.03
CA SER A 85 -15.00 -4.59 20.87
C SER A 85 -14.89 -4.28 22.37
N ASP A 86 -13.75 -3.76 22.83
CA ASP A 86 -13.42 -3.56 24.24
C ASP A 86 -12.98 -2.13 24.60
N ALA A 87 -12.83 -1.22 23.63
CA ALA A 87 -12.34 0.14 23.87
C ALA A 87 -12.78 1.14 22.79
N GLU A 88 -12.66 2.43 23.12
CA GLU A 88 -12.77 3.55 22.18
C GLU A 88 -11.52 4.41 22.32
N TYR A 89 -10.94 4.82 21.19
CA TYR A 89 -9.72 5.58 21.08
C TYR A 89 -9.96 6.87 20.30
N HIS A 90 -9.24 7.93 20.65
CA HIS A 90 -9.37 9.25 20.03
C HIS A 90 -8.00 9.74 19.54
N PHE A 91 -7.82 9.74 18.23
CA PHE A 91 -6.63 10.25 17.56
C PHE A 91 -6.72 11.77 17.30
N PRO A 92 -5.58 12.47 17.28
CA PRO A 92 -5.56 13.86 16.84
C PRO A 92 -5.96 13.99 15.36
N ILE A 93 -6.71 15.04 15.04
CA ILE A 93 -7.11 15.35 13.67
C ILE A 93 -5.89 15.83 12.87
N ASN A 94 -5.47 15.05 11.88
CA ASN A 94 -4.41 15.42 10.94
C ASN A 94 -4.94 15.76 9.53
N GLU A 95 -6.25 15.68 9.32
CA GLU A 95 -6.94 16.15 8.11
C GLU A 95 -8.02 17.19 8.48
N PRO A 96 -7.66 18.46 8.74
CA PRO A 96 -8.60 19.46 9.27
C PRO A 96 -9.75 19.80 8.33
N LEU A 97 -9.53 19.76 7.01
CA LEU A 97 -10.55 20.11 6.02
C LEU A 97 -11.78 19.20 6.09
N PHE A 98 -11.55 17.91 6.33
CA PHE A 98 -12.61 16.89 6.43
C PHE A 98 -12.87 16.44 7.87
N ASN A 99 -12.10 16.97 8.83
CA ASN A 99 -12.19 16.69 10.25
C ASN A 99 -12.04 15.18 10.56
N ASN A 100 -10.99 14.57 10.02
CA ASN A 100 -10.68 13.14 10.19
C ASN A 100 -9.26 12.94 10.68
N PHE A 101 -9.01 11.75 11.24
CA PHE A 101 -7.66 11.18 11.30
C PHE A 101 -7.43 10.34 10.05
N ILE A 102 -6.25 10.44 9.43
CA ILE A 102 -5.93 9.75 8.18
C ILE A 102 -4.55 9.08 8.22
N HIS A 103 -4.47 7.87 7.65
CA HIS A 103 -3.23 7.14 7.31
C HIS A 103 -2.30 6.68 8.47
N GLY A 104 -2.73 6.78 9.72
CA GLY A 104 -1.97 6.26 10.84
C GLY A 104 -0.61 6.95 11.03
N TRP A 105 0.28 6.31 11.80
CA TRP A 105 1.64 6.81 12.07
C TRP A 105 2.75 5.79 11.79
N VAL A 106 2.42 4.51 11.59
CA VAL A 106 3.42 3.43 11.43
C VAL A 106 4.40 3.72 10.29
N HIS A 107 3.91 4.23 9.15
CA HIS A 107 4.74 4.62 8.01
C HIS A 107 5.74 5.76 8.33
N GLN A 108 5.57 6.43 9.47
CA GLN A 108 6.45 7.50 9.94
C GLN A 108 7.56 6.99 10.86
N ARG A 109 7.47 5.75 11.36
CA ARG A 109 8.40 5.19 12.34
C ARG A 109 9.58 4.48 11.69
N ALA A 110 10.69 4.45 12.39
CA ALA A 110 11.84 3.67 11.98
C ALA A 110 11.60 2.21 12.33
N HIS A 111 11.89 1.33 11.38
CA HIS A 111 11.93 -0.10 11.60
C HIS A 111 13.36 -0.56 11.86
N GLU A 112 13.51 -1.58 12.70
CA GLU A 112 14.75 -2.32 12.88
C GLU A 112 14.88 -3.40 11.81
N ILE A 113 16.11 -3.73 11.40
CA ILE A 113 16.39 -4.88 10.54
C ILE A 113 16.57 -6.10 11.45
N GLU A 114 15.69 -7.10 11.31
CA GLU A 114 15.75 -8.31 12.14
C GLU A 114 16.72 -9.34 11.56
N CYS A 115 16.59 -9.60 10.26
CA CYS A 115 17.47 -10.52 9.55
C CYS A 115 17.45 -10.26 8.04
N TYR A 116 18.45 -10.79 7.36
CA TYR A 116 18.56 -10.76 5.91
C TYR A 116 19.27 -12.02 5.41
N SER A 117 19.02 -12.41 4.16
CA SER A 117 19.68 -13.56 3.54
C SER A 117 19.78 -13.43 2.03
N GLU A 118 20.87 -13.94 1.47
CA GLU A 118 21.11 -14.09 0.04
C GLU A 118 21.24 -15.58 -0.28
N ASP A 119 20.11 -16.29 -0.37
CA ASP A 119 20.12 -17.74 -0.55
C ASP A 119 19.08 -18.20 -1.58
N ASN A 120 19.31 -19.36 -2.18
CA ASN A 120 18.34 -20.05 -3.05
C ASN A 120 17.76 -19.18 -4.17
N GLY A 121 18.58 -18.33 -4.78
CA GLY A 121 18.12 -17.51 -5.92
C GLY A 121 17.28 -16.29 -5.53
N LYS A 122 17.23 -15.90 -4.26
CA LYS A 122 16.46 -14.74 -3.76
C LYS A 122 17.24 -13.93 -2.73
N CYS A 123 16.90 -12.65 -2.63
CA CYS A 123 17.24 -11.78 -1.50
C CYS A 123 16.04 -11.71 -0.55
N VAL A 124 16.26 -11.83 0.75
CA VAL A 124 15.24 -11.64 1.78
C VAL A 124 15.71 -10.62 2.79
N LEU A 125 14.86 -9.67 3.16
CA LEU A 125 15.06 -8.69 4.22
C LEU A 125 13.82 -8.69 5.13
N ILE A 126 14.03 -8.82 6.43
CA ILE A 126 12.97 -8.71 7.44
C ILE A 126 13.22 -7.46 8.27
N THR A 127 12.18 -6.64 8.39
CA THR A 127 12.19 -5.43 9.23
C THR A 127 11.00 -5.43 10.17
N SER A 128 11.10 -4.75 11.31
CA SER A 128 9.97 -4.64 12.23
C SER A 128 9.95 -3.33 13.00
N TYR A 129 8.77 -2.99 13.50
CA TYR A 129 8.53 -1.90 14.42
C TYR A 129 7.68 -2.43 15.58
N ILE A 130 8.11 -2.13 16.80
CA ILE A 130 7.38 -2.42 18.03
C ILE A 130 6.74 -1.11 18.48
N TYR A 131 5.42 -1.12 18.59
CA TYR A 131 4.66 -0.03 19.16
C TYR A 131 4.34 -0.34 20.61
N ASP A 132 4.83 0.52 21.51
CA ASP A 132 4.65 0.43 22.94
C ASP A 132 4.61 1.84 23.57
N LYS A 133 4.64 1.90 24.91
CA LYS A 133 4.61 3.15 25.70
C LYS A 133 5.71 4.17 25.39
N ASN A 134 6.74 3.81 24.61
CA ASN A 134 7.80 4.72 24.21
C ASN A 134 7.45 5.53 22.95
N ASP A 135 6.36 5.22 22.26
CA ASP A 135 5.87 6.01 21.15
C ASP A 135 4.93 7.13 21.62
N GLU A 136 5.08 8.33 21.05
CA GLU A 136 4.20 9.47 21.36
C GLU A 136 2.71 9.18 21.10
N MET A 137 2.40 8.34 20.10
CA MET A 137 1.00 8.02 19.78
C MET A 137 0.36 7.10 20.82
N TYR A 138 1.13 6.53 21.75
CA TYR A 138 0.63 5.62 22.79
C TYR A 138 -0.35 6.29 23.75
N GLU A 139 -0.29 7.61 23.92
CA GLU A 139 -1.29 8.34 24.71
C GLU A 139 -2.71 8.26 24.10
N PHE A 140 -2.81 8.13 22.78
CA PHE A 140 -4.07 8.04 22.04
C PHE A 140 -4.52 6.59 21.83
N PHE A 141 -3.57 5.67 21.69
CA PHE A 141 -3.82 4.26 21.37
C PHE A 141 -2.96 3.30 22.21
N PRO A 142 -3.24 3.12 23.51
CA PRO A 142 -2.43 2.28 24.40
C PRO A 142 -2.69 0.78 24.16
N VAL A 143 -2.24 0.26 23.01
CA VAL A 143 -2.34 -1.14 22.58
C VAL A 143 -1.00 -1.58 22.02
N ASP A 144 -0.22 -2.32 22.80
CA ASP A 144 1.07 -2.87 22.39
C ASP A 144 0.91 -3.80 21.17
N PHE A 145 1.68 -3.55 20.11
CA PHE A 145 1.72 -4.43 18.93
C PHE A 145 3.09 -4.45 18.27
N LYS A 146 3.32 -5.45 17.43
CA LYS A 146 4.47 -5.50 16.53
C LYS A 146 3.96 -5.57 15.10
N ILE A 147 4.54 -4.77 14.21
CA ILE A 147 4.35 -4.90 12.77
C ILE A 147 5.69 -5.23 12.12
N SER A 148 5.72 -6.24 11.26
CA SER A 148 6.93 -6.66 10.55
C SER A 148 6.67 -6.89 9.08
N TYR A 149 7.69 -6.63 8.26
CA TYR A 149 7.67 -6.83 6.82
C TYR A 149 8.78 -7.78 6.39
N THR A 150 8.42 -8.76 5.57
CA THR A 150 9.39 -9.61 4.87
C THR A 150 9.39 -9.23 3.40
N PHE A 151 10.48 -8.62 2.94
CA PHE A 151 10.72 -8.33 1.53
C PHE A 151 11.48 -9.49 0.91
N THR A 152 10.91 -10.11 -0.12
CA THR A 152 11.55 -11.15 -0.93
C THR A 152 11.70 -10.62 -2.35
N LEU A 153 12.94 -10.49 -2.82
CA LEU A 153 13.24 -10.13 -4.21
C LEU A 153 13.86 -11.33 -4.94
N SER A 154 13.25 -11.75 -6.04
CA SER A 154 13.73 -12.86 -6.88
C SER A 154 13.44 -12.59 -8.37
N LYS A 155 13.68 -13.58 -9.24
CA LYS A 155 13.20 -13.56 -10.64
C LYS A 155 11.67 -13.39 -10.75
N ASP A 156 10.93 -13.75 -9.70
CA ASP A 156 9.47 -13.69 -9.63
C ASP A 156 8.97 -12.32 -9.12
N GLY A 157 9.88 -11.33 -9.00
CA GLY A 157 9.57 -9.96 -8.60
C GLY A 157 9.87 -9.65 -7.13
N LEU A 158 9.22 -8.59 -6.63
CA LEU A 158 9.27 -8.15 -5.24
C LEU A 158 7.99 -8.54 -4.53
N ARG A 159 8.08 -9.39 -3.50
CA ARG A 159 6.98 -9.71 -2.59
C ARG A 159 7.22 -9.07 -1.22
N GLN A 160 6.22 -8.41 -0.68
CA GLN A 160 6.16 -7.93 0.70
C GLN A 160 5.09 -8.74 1.45
N ASP A 161 5.49 -9.51 2.45
CA ASP A 161 4.57 -10.07 3.44
C ASP A 161 4.50 -9.12 4.63
N ILE A 162 3.29 -8.82 5.11
CA ILE A 162 3.02 -7.93 6.24
C ILE A 162 2.43 -8.77 7.37
N TYR A 163 2.96 -8.60 8.57
CA TYR A 163 2.51 -9.29 9.79
C TYR A 163 2.20 -8.25 10.85
N LEU A 164 0.98 -8.31 11.41
CA LEU A 164 0.56 -7.49 12.54
C LEU A 164 0.26 -8.43 13.71
N THR A 165 1.03 -8.32 14.79
CA THR A 165 0.91 -9.17 15.98
C THR A 165 0.46 -8.33 17.17
N ASN A 166 -0.61 -8.76 17.84
CA ASN A 166 -1.09 -8.11 19.05
C ASN A 166 -0.31 -8.60 20.28
N ASN A 167 0.30 -7.66 21.01
CA ASN A 167 1.03 -7.93 22.25
C ASN A 167 0.30 -7.42 23.50
N SER A 168 -0.87 -6.80 23.32
CA SER A 168 -1.71 -6.22 24.36
C SER A 168 -2.80 -7.20 24.81
N ASP A 169 -3.35 -6.96 26.01
CA ASP A 169 -4.57 -7.61 26.49
C ASP A 169 -5.86 -6.99 25.89
N LYS A 170 -5.74 -5.89 25.14
CA LYS A 170 -6.83 -5.26 24.40
C LYS A 170 -6.93 -5.78 22.97
N ALA A 171 -8.12 -5.75 22.38
CA ALA A 171 -8.31 -6.07 20.97
C ALA A 171 -7.55 -5.09 20.07
N LEU A 172 -6.81 -5.62 19.08
CA LEU A 172 -6.09 -4.82 18.09
C LEU A 172 -6.87 -4.86 16.76
N PRO A 173 -7.40 -3.71 16.27
CA PRO A 173 -8.12 -3.66 15.01
C PRO A 173 -7.17 -3.92 13.84
N VAL A 174 -7.65 -4.64 12.83
CA VAL A 174 -6.90 -4.87 11.59
C VAL A 174 -7.46 -3.96 10.50
N SER A 175 -6.66 -2.99 10.08
CA SER A 175 -6.89 -2.20 8.88
C SER A 175 -5.52 -1.85 8.28
N ILE A 176 -5.19 -2.48 7.16
CA ILE A 176 -3.88 -2.38 6.50
C ILE A 176 -4.07 -2.00 5.04
N CYS A 177 -3.18 -1.15 4.53
CA CYS A 177 -3.10 -0.77 3.14
C CYS A 177 -1.64 -0.61 2.72
N THR A 178 -1.36 -0.76 1.44
CA THR A 178 -0.17 -0.16 0.84
C THR A 178 -0.62 0.97 -0.07
N HIS A 179 -0.19 2.20 0.23
CA HIS A 179 -0.54 3.35 -0.62
C HIS A 179 0.36 3.34 -1.87
N THR A 180 0.08 2.37 -2.74
CA THR A 180 0.97 1.88 -3.81
C THR A 180 1.17 2.94 -4.89
N CYS A 181 2.23 3.73 -4.83
CA CYS A 181 2.47 4.80 -5.81
C CYS A 181 3.17 4.24 -7.06
N ILE A 182 2.41 3.88 -8.10
CA ILE A 182 2.96 3.38 -9.37
C ILE A 182 3.42 4.56 -10.24
N ASN A 183 4.62 4.47 -10.80
CA ASN A 183 5.19 5.50 -11.67
C ASN A 183 4.43 5.58 -13.00
N SER A 184 4.19 6.78 -13.50
CA SER A 184 3.68 7.03 -14.85
C SER A 184 4.58 8.07 -15.53
N PRO A 185 5.22 7.75 -16.68
CA PRO A 185 5.23 6.46 -17.37
C PRO A 185 6.04 5.39 -16.62
N LEU A 186 5.84 4.10 -16.94
CA LEU A 186 6.68 3.01 -16.39
C LEU A 186 8.05 2.96 -17.06
N LYS A 187 8.10 3.03 -18.39
CA LYS A 187 9.33 2.96 -19.20
C LYS A 187 10.08 4.29 -19.15
N ASP A 188 11.40 4.23 -18.97
CA ASP A 188 12.27 5.41 -19.10
C ASP A 188 12.07 6.05 -20.49
N GLY A 189 11.73 7.35 -20.52
CA GLY A 189 11.41 8.08 -21.76
C GLY A 189 10.05 7.73 -22.39
N GLY A 190 9.21 6.95 -21.71
CA GLY A 190 7.85 6.62 -22.13
C GLY A 190 6.86 7.79 -22.02
N ASN A 191 5.59 7.51 -22.28
CA ASN A 191 4.51 8.48 -22.18
C ASN A 191 3.39 7.98 -21.25
N GLU A 192 2.95 8.83 -20.34
CA GLU A 192 1.88 8.53 -19.39
C GLU A 192 0.57 8.07 -20.07
N ALA A 193 0.25 8.67 -21.22
CA ALA A 193 -0.98 8.37 -21.97
C ALA A 193 -1.02 6.94 -22.55
N ASP A 194 0.12 6.25 -22.57
CA ASP A 194 0.23 4.87 -23.07
C ASP A 194 -0.12 3.83 -22.00
N LEU A 195 -0.32 4.23 -20.74
CA LEU A 195 -0.68 3.30 -19.67
C LEU A 195 -2.18 2.96 -19.66
N ARG A 196 -2.49 1.69 -19.43
CA ARG A 196 -3.85 1.19 -19.19
C ARG A 196 -3.89 0.40 -17.90
N LEU A 197 -4.86 0.74 -17.06
CA LEU A 197 -5.04 0.20 -15.73
C LEU A 197 -6.23 -0.76 -15.72
N CYS A 198 -5.99 -1.96 -15.19
CA CYS A 198 -6.99 -2.95 -14.90
C CYS A 198 -7.05 -3.21 -13.39
N VAL A 199 -8.18 -2.91 -12.76
CA VAL A 199 -8.42 -3.17 -11.33
C VAL A 199 -9.63 -4.09 -11.22
N PRO A 200 -9.56 -5.17 -10.42
CA PRO A 200 -10.66 -6.08 -10.25
C PRO A 200 -11.65 -5.54 -9.22
N VAL A 201 -12.40 -4.52 -9.64
CA VAL A 201 -13.41 -3.86 -8.82
C VAL A 201 -14.74 -4.61 -8.84
N GLY A 202 -15.36 -4.73 -7.67
CA GLY A 202 -16.69 -5.29 -7.41
C GLY A 202 -17.77 -4.21 -7.43
N GLU A 203 -18.28 -3.83 -6.26
CA GLU A 203 -19.25 -2.76 -6.06
C GLU A 203 -18.52 -1.47 -5.64
N LYS A 204 -19.08 -0.30 -6.00
CA LYS A 204 -18.53 0.99 -5.57
C LYS A 204 -19.01 1.30 -4.16
N CYS A 205 -18.08 1.58 -3.26
CA CYS A 205 -18.39 2.07 -1.92
C CYS A 205 -18.63 3.58 -2.03
N GLU A 206 -19.87 4.02 -1.80
CA GLU A 206 -20.18 5.45 -1.90
C GLU A 206 -19.60 6.20 -0.71
N LEU A 207 -18.96 7.34 -0.98
CA LEU A 207 -18.39 8.22 0.02
C LEU A 207 -19.14 9.56 0.08
N ASP A 208 -19.22 10.14 1.28
CA ASP A 208 -19.79 11.46 1.51
C ASP A 208 -18.79 12.60 1.20
N SER A 209 -19.19 13.85 1.46
CA SER A 209 -18.35 15.03 1.24
C SER A 209 -17.11 15.11 2.15
N ARG A 210 -17.01 14.23 3.16
CA ARG A 210 -15.85 14.09 4.06
C ARG A 210 -15.00 12.87 3.69
N CYS A 211 -15.29 12.25 2.53
CA CYS A 211 -14.65 11.03 2.05
C CYS A 211 -14.83 9.84 3.01
N LEU A 212 -15.92 9.80 3.78
CA LEU A 212 -16.30 8.69 4.66
C LEU A 212 -17.40 7.85 3.99
N PRO A 213 -17.45 6.52 4.19
CA PRO A 213 -18.51 5.71 3.58
C PRO A 213 -19.89 6.09 4.07
N THR A 214 -20.84 6.16 3.13
CA THR A 214 -22.28 6.27 3.45
C THR A 214 -22.91 4.92 3.80
N GLU A 215 -22.11 3.85 3.77
CA GLU A 215 -22.50 2.45 3.91
C GLU A 215 -23.34 1.89 2.74
N ARG A 216 -23.50 2.67 1.65
CA ARG A 216 -24.13 2.19 0.41
C ARG A 216 -23.11 1.59 -0.55
N LEU A 217 -23.42 0.38 -1.02
CA LEU A 217 -22.72 -0.28 -2.13
C LEU A 217 -23.53 -0.04 -3.42
N LEU A 218 -22.86 0.53 -4.42
CA LEU A 218 -23.47 0.92 -5.69
C LEU A 218 -23.00 0.01 -6.82
N PRO A 219 -23.87 -0.28 -7.81
CA PRO A 219 -23.45 -0.96 -9.02
C PRO A 219 -22.43 -0.10 -9.79
N LEU A 220 -21.53 -0.78 -10.49
CA LEU A 220 -20.52 -0.11 -11.32
C LEU A 220 -21.16 0.68 -12.47
N THR A 221 -20.76 1.94 -12.58
CA THR A 221 -21.05 2.77 -13.75
C THR A 221 -20.18 2.36 -14.94
N ASP A 222 -20.44 2.90 -16.13
CA ASP A 222 -19.59 2.65 -17.29
C ASP A 222 -18.18 3.20 -17.11
N TRP A 223 -18.03 4.28 -16.34
CA TRP A 223 -16.73 4.78 -15.90
C TRP A 223 -15.96 3.74 -15.10
N ASP A 224 -16.60 3.08 -14.13
CA ASP A 224 -15.93 2.11 -13.28
C ASP A 224 -15.61 0.80 -14.05
N LYS A 225 -16.48 0.40 -14.99
CA LYS A 225 -16.28 -0.81 -15.82
C LYS A 225 -15.02 -0.73 -16.69
N GLU A 226 -14.51 0.45 -16.98
CA GLU A 226 -13.22 0.61 -17.67
C GLU A 226 -12.05 0.00 -16.90
N TYR A 227 -12.10 -0.02 -15.56
CA TYR A 227 -11.10 -0.71 -14.74
C TYR A 227 -11.13 -2.21 -15.03
N LYS A 228 -12.31 -2.85 -14.98
CA LYS A 228 -12.41 -4.30 -15.26
C LYS A 228 -12.01 -4.64 -16.70
N ALA A 229 -12.35 -3.77 -17.64
CA ALA A 229 -11.99 -3.94 -19.04
C ALA A 229 -10.48 -3.69 -19.34
N GLY A 230 -9.72 -3.19 -18.35
CA GLY A 230 -8.31 -2.82 -18.55
C GLY A 230 -8.13 -1.67 -19.55
N LYS A 231 -9.10 -0.76 -19.60
CA LYS A 231 -9.13 0.38 -20.52
C LYS A 231 -8.90 1.72 -19.82
N LYS A 232 -8.97 1.76 -18.48
CA LYS A 232 -8.83 3.01 -17.73
C LYS A 232 -7.44 3.60 -17.96
N THR A 233 -7.38 4.88 -18.29
CA THR A 233 -6.10 5.62 -18.30
C THR A 233 -5.83 6.11 -16.87
N PRO A 234 -4.69 5.78 -16.26
CA PRO A 234 -4.47 6.06 -14.85
C PRO A 234 -4.07 7.51 -14.53
N THR A 235 -3.63 8.28 -15.53
CA THR A 235 -3.27 9.71 -15.42
C THR A 235 -3.89 10.52 -16.57
N GLY A 236 -3.75 11.84 -16.56
CA GLY A 236 -4.39 12.76 -17.51
C GLY A 236 -5.88 13.01 -17.24
N GLN A 237 -6.42 12.41 -16.18
CA GLN A 237 -7.77 12.61 -15.66
C GLN A 237 -7.75 12.44 -14.14
N LYS A 238 -8.67 13.07 -13.43
CA LYS A 238 -8.74 12.99 -11.97
C LYS A 238 -9.34 11.66 -11.52
N LEU A 239 -8.62 10.94 -10.66
CA LEU A 239 -9.09 9.79 -9.88
C LEU A 239 -8.95 10.19 -8.41
N ASP A 240 -10.07 10.27 -7.69
CA ASP A 240 -10.10 10.91 -6.37
C ASP A 240 -10.86 10.07 -5.35
N ASN A 241 -10.13 9.19 -4.69
CA ASN A 241 -10.64 8.36 -3.58
C ASN A 241 -11.83 7.48 -4.01
N ASP A 242 -11.73 6.89 -5.21
CA ASP A 242 -12.72 5.94 -5.69
C ASP A 242 -12.51 4.59 -4.99
N MET A 243 -13.40 4.26 -4.05
CA MET A 243 -13.33 3.02 -3.28
C MET A 243 -14.26 1.95 -3.84
N TYR A 244 -13.76 0.72 -3.93
CA TYR A 244 -14.50 -0.45 -4.42
C TYR A 244 -14.24 -1.68 -3.56
N THR A 245 -15.21 -2.59 -3.49
CA THR A 245 -14.94 -3.96 -3.04
C THR A 245 -14.02 -4.66 -4.05
N ALA A 246 -13.17 -5.56 -3.58
CA ALA A 246 -12.28 -6.35 -4.44
C ALA A 246 -12.99 -7.61 -4.92
N VAL A 247 -12.72 -7.99 -6.18
CA VAL A 247 -13.10 -9.29 -6.74
C VAL A 247 -11.89 -9.96 -7.37
N MET A 248 -12.03 -11.21 -7.81
CA MET A 248 -10.97 -11.92 -8.52
C MET A 248 -10.79 -11.36 -9.95
N ASN A 249 -9.55 -11.10 -10.36
CA ASN A 249 -9.21 -10.80 -11.76
C ASN A 249 -8.83 -12.08 -12.52
N THR A 250 -8.61 -11.94 -13.82
CA THR A 250 -8.02 -12.98 -14.66
C THR A 250 -6.81 -12.44 -15.40
N TYR A 251 -5.70 -13.17 -15.36
CA TYR A 251 -4.52 -12.89 -16.18
C TYR A 251 -4.05 -14.16 -16.90
N LYS A 252 -3.94 -14.10 -18.24
CA LYS A 252 -3.61 -15.25 -19.09
C LYS A 252 -4.48 -16.48 -18.78
N ASP A 253 -5.79 -16.26 -18.70
CA ASP A 253 -6.82 -17.27 -18.41
C ASP A 253 -6.69 -17.99 -17.06
N LYS A 254 -5.93 -17.42 -16.12
CA LYS A 254 -5.79 -17.91 -14.75
C LYS A 254 -6.33 -16.89 -13.73
N PRO A 255 -6.88 -17.33 -12.59
CA PRO A 255 -7.22 -16.45 -11.48
C PRO A 255 -6.02 -15.60 -11.08
N PHE A 256 -6.24 -14.30 -10.90
CA PHE A 256 -5.23 -13.34 -10.49
C PHE A 256 -5.87 -12.35 -9.53
N ASN A 257 -5.49 -12.38 -8.26
CA ASN A 257 -6.05 -11.44 -7.29
C ASN A 257 -5.19 -10.17 -7.29
N GLY A 258 -5.49 -9.22 -8.18
CA GLY A 258 -4.61 -8.07 -8.33
C GLY A 258 -4.87 -7.14 -9.51
N VAL A 259 -4.04 -6.11 -9.56
CA VAL A 259 -4.05 -5.02 -10.55
C VAL A 259 -3.06 -5.31 -11.68
N ILE A 260 -3.44 -4.98 -12.91
CA ILE A 260 -2.61 -5.12 -14.10
C ILE A 260 -2.45 -3.74 -14.74
N VAL A 261 -1.22 -3.30 -14.92
CA VAL A 261 -0.87 -2.06 -15.63
C VAL A 261 -0.17 -2.42 -16.92
N ARG A 262 -0.70 -1.97 -18.06
CA ARG A 262 -0.12 -2.23 -19.38
C ARG A 262 0.40 -0.94 -19.98
N ASP A 263 1.66 -0.92 -20.41
CA ASP A 263 2.19 0.07 -21.32
C ASP A 263 1.96 -0.44 -22.75
N ILE A 264 0.94 0.10 -23.41
CA ILE A 264 0.47 -0.44 -24.70
C ILE A 264 1.47 -0.19 -25.84
N LYS A 265 2.33 0.82 -25.70
CA LYS A 265 3.29 1.20 -26.74
C LYS A 265 4.59 0.41 -26.61
N ASN A 266 5.06 0.20 -25.39
CA ASN A 266 6.30 -0.53 -25.13
C ASN A 266 6.09 -2.04 -24.95
N GLY A 267 4.83 -2.51 -24.89
CA GLY A 267 4.51 -3.93 -24.81
C GLY A 267 4.83 -4.56 -23.44
N VAL A 268 4.86 -3.75 -22.39
CA VAL A 268 5.24 -4.14 -21.02
C VAL A 268 4.00 -4.27 -20.16
N THR A 269 3.97 -5.27 -19.29
CA THR A 269 2.93 -5.43 -18.27
C THR A 269 3.55 -5.43 -16.87
N LEU A 270 3.07 -4.56 -15.98
CA LEU A 270 3.29 -4.63 -14.54
C LEU A 270 2.09 -5.32 -13.87
N LEU A 271 2.39 -6.31 -13.04
CA LEU A 271 1.44 -7.09 -12.26
C LEU A 271 1.64 -6.78 -10.78
N ASN A 272 0.56 -6.37 -10.12
CA ASN A 272 0.48 -6.13 -8.68
C ASN A 272 -0.54 -7.13 -8.10
N GLU A 273 -0.05 -8.24 -7.57
CA GLU A 273 -0.86 -9.30 -6.98
C GLU A 273 -0.94 -9.14 -5.46
N VAL A 274 -2.09 -9.43 -4.87
CA VAL A 274 -2.36 -9.30 -3.45
C VAL A 274 -3.00 -10.56 -2.89
N SER A 275 -2.85 -10.76 -1.59
CA SER A 275 -3.51 -11.83 -0.86
C SER A 275 -5.02 -11.55 -0.71
N GLU A 276 -5.81 -12.60 -0.42
CA GLU A 276 -7.28 -12.50 -0.33
C GLU A 276 -7.77 -11.63 0.84
N GLU A 277 -6.89 -11.37 1.81
CA GLU A 277 -7.14 -10.47 2.93
C GLU A 277 -7.36 -9.01 2.48
N PHE A 278 -6.90 -8.61 1.29
CA PHE A 278 -7.19 -7.30 0.72
C PHE A 278 -8.57 -7.30 0.05
N LYS A 279 -9.59 -6.89 0.81
CA LYS A 279 -11.00 -6.91 0.42
C LYS A 279 -11.47 -5.68 -0.37
N PHE A 280 -10.63 -4.65 -0.52
CA PHE A 280 -11.01 -3.40 -1.19
C PHE A 280 -9.87 -2.81 -2.02
N TRP A 281 -10.24 -1.95 -2.97
CA TRP A 281 -9.33 -1.07 -3.71
C TRP A 281 -9.76 0.38 -3.55
N ASN A 282 -8.85 1.25 -3.14
CA ASN A 282 -8.99 2.70 -3.25
C ASN A 282 -8.13 3.20 -4.41
N ILE A 283 -8.70 4.01 -5.31
CA ILE A 283 -7.97 4.55 -6.47
C ILE A 283 -7.84 6.06 -6.35
N TRP A 284 -6.60 6.54 -6.43
CA TRP A 284 -6.26 7.96 -6.36
C TRP A 284 -5.07 8.30 -7.25
N ASN A 285 -4.99 9.53 -7.78
CA ASN A 285 -3.85 9.92 -8.63
C ASN A 285 -3.40 11.38 -8.53
N HIS A 286 -3.72 12.06 -7.42
CA HIS A 286 -3.26 13.42 -7.17
C HIS A 286 -3.64 14.38 -8.31
N ASP A 287 -4.93 14.45 -8.62
CA ASP A 287 -5.50 15.22 -9.73
C ASP A 287 -5.07 14.76 -11.15
N GLY A 288 -4.19 13.76 -11.25
CA GLY A 288 -3.85 13.07 -12.50
C GLY A 288 -2.73 13.68 -13.31
N ASP A 289 -2.05 14.72 -12.83
CA ASP A 289 -1.01 15.46 -13.55
C ASP A 289 0.40 15.34 -12.94
N LYS A 290 0.58 14.46 -11.94
CA LYS A 290 1.84 14.31 -11.18
C LYS A 290 2.73 13.17 -11.66
N GLY A 291 2.33 12.43 -12.69
CA GLY A 291 3.06 11.29 -13.25
C GLY A 291 3.15 10.08 -12.32
N TYR A 292 2.08 9.82 -11.58
CA TYR A 292 1.90 8.59 -10.81
C TYR A 292 0.42 8.39 -10.48
N PHE A 293 0.08 7.21 -10.00
CA PHE A 293 -1.26 6.87 -9.53
C PHE A 293 -1.18 5.77 -8.48
N CYS A 294 -2.26 5.59 -7.74
CA CYS A 294 -2.33 4.75 -6.55
C CYS A 294 -3.52 3.80 -6.64
N PRO A 295 -3.31 2.53 -7.07
CA PRO A 295 -4.24 1.45 -6.82
C PRO A 295 -3.93 0.83 -5.47
N GLU A 296 -4.63 1.26 -4.43
CA GLU A 296 -4.34 0.96 -3.04
C GLU A 296 -5.18 -0.24 -2.57
N PRO A 297 -4.58 -1.42 -2.34
CA PRO A 297 -5.32 -2.53 -1.75
C PRO A 297 -5.53 -2.28 -0.25
N MET A 298 -6.75 -2.47 0.25
CA MET A 298 -7.09 -2.28 1.67
C MET A 298 -7.75 -3.54 2.24
N THR A 299 -7.42 -3.90 3.47
CA THR A 299 -8.03 -5.06 4.15
C THR A 299 -9.45 -4.78 4.65
N ALA A 300 -9.75 -3.51 4.93
CA ALA A 300 -11.03 -3.06 5.46
C ALA A 300 -11.49 -1.77 4.77
N MET A 301 -12.78 -1.49 4.87
CA MET A 301 -13.41 -0.28 4.38
C MET A 301 -12.83 0.96 5.08
N ILE A 302 -12.87 2.13 4.42
CA ILE A 302 -12.57 3.40 5.10
C ILE A 302 -13.45 3.49 6.36
N ASN A 303 -12.89 3.94 7.49
CA ASN A 303 -13.64 4.09 8.74
C ASN A 303 -14.31 2.80 9.27
N ALA A 304 -13.90 1.61 8.81
CA ALA A 304 -14.57 0.33 9.11
C ALA A 304 -14.92 0.08 10.59
N PRO A 305 -14.08 0.43 11.60
CA PRO A 305 -14.42 0.19 13.00
C PRO A 305 -15.64 0.98 13.51
N ASN A 306 -16.07 2.02 12.78
CA ASN A 306 -17.18 2.88 13.16
C ASN A 306 -18.46 2.65 12.34
N LEU A 307 -18.42 1.79 11.32
CA LEU A 307 -19.55 1.54 10.43
C LEU A 307 -20.58 0.62 11.12
N SER A 308 -21.85 0.75 10.74
CA SER A 308 -22.91 -0.16 11.17
C SER A 308 -22.98 -1.47 10.36
N LEU A 309 -22.23 -1.52 9.24
CA LEU A 309 -22.11 -2.69 8.37
C LEU A 309 -21.57 -3.93 9.11
N ASP A 310 -22.04 -5.10 8.66
CA ASP A 310 -21.48 -6.38 9.07
C ASP A 310 -19.97 -6.44 8.80
N LYS A 311 -19.23 -7.06 9.72
CA LYS A 311 -17.77 -7.23 9.65
C LYS A 311 -17.29 -7.91 8.37
N GLU A 312 -18.07 -8.84 7.84
CA GLU A 312 -17.76 -9.48 6.55
C GLU A 312 -17.85 -8.53 5.36
N ILE A 313 -18.80 -7.58 5.41
CA ILE A 313 -19.00 -6.57 4.37
C ILE A 313 -17.96 -5.46 4.49
N SER A 314 -17.70 -4.95 5.71
CA SER A 314 -16.73 -3.87 5.94
C SER A 314 -15.28 -4.35 5.94
N GLY A 315 -15.04 -5.66 6.02
CA GLY A 315 -13.71 -6.25 6.20
C GLY A 315 -13.10 -6.00 7.58
N TYR A 316 -13.85 -5.43 8.53
CA TYR A 316 -13.35 -5.16 9.86
C TYR A 316 -13.12 -6.45 10.65
N CYS A 317 -11.90 -6.62 11.17
CA CYS A 317 -11.62 -7.66 12.16
C CYS A 317 -10.66 -7.14 13.23
N GLU A 318 -10.57 -7.90 14.31
CA GLU A 318 -9.71 -7.63 15.45
C GLU A 318 -8.91 -8.91 15.75
N ILE A 319 -7.69 -8.75 16.22
CA ILE A 319 -6.85 -9.86 16.71
C ILE A 319 -6.57 -9.68 18.20
N MET A 320 -6.60 -10.79 18.93
CA MET A 320 -6.38 -10.87 20.38
C MET A 320 -4.91 -11.11 20.71
N LYS A 321 -4.55 -11.05 22.00
CA LYS A 321 -3.17 -11.23 22.47
C LYS A 321 -2.52 -12.49 21.92
N GLY A 322 -1.34 -12.33 21.32
CA GLY A 322 -0.55 -13.41 20.73
C GLY A 322 -1.00 -13.84 19.33
N GLU A 323 -2.15 -13.35 18.84
CA GLU A 323 -2.59 -13.58 17.46
C GLU A 323 -1.83 -12.69 16.48
N THR A 324 -1.72 -13.17 15.24
CA THR A 324 -1.04 -12.45 14.16
C THR A 324 -1.91 -12.47 12.91
N PHE A 325 -2.21 -11.29 12.39
CA PHE A 325 -2.80 -11.11 11.07
C PHE A 325 -1.68 -11.07 10.02
N LYS A 326 -1.92 -11.69 8.86
CA LYS A 326 -0.97 -11.73 7.75
C LYS A 326 -1.65 -11.36 6.44
N CYS A 327 -1.03 -10.49 5.66
CA CYS A 327 -1.37 -10.27 4.26
C CYS A 327 -0.09 -10.13 3.42
N TRP A 328 -0.20 -10.16 2.10
CA TRP A 328 0.97 -9.97 1.22
C TRP A 328 0.62 -9.28 -0.10
N GLN A 329 1.62 -8.62 -0.69
CA GLN A 329 1.54 -8.00 -1.99
C GLN A 329 2.80 -8.31 -2.80
N ARG A 330 2.67 -8.52 -4.12
CA ARG A 330 3.76 -8.88 -5.02
C ARG A 330 3.72 -8.10 -6.32
N PHE A 331 4.87 -7.57 -6.72
CA PHE A 331 5.06 -6.82 -7.95
C PHE A 331 6.03 -7.53 -8.88
N TYR A 332 5.67 -7.68 -10.15
CA TYR A 332 6.55 -8.24 -11.17
C TYR A 332 6.14 -7.74 -12.57
N THR A 333 7.06 -7.88 -13.53
CA THR A 333 6.90 -7.37 -14.89
C THR A 333 7.13 -8.45 -15.92
N GLU A 334 6.37 -8.37 -17.01
CA GLU A 334 6.44 -9.26 -18.17
C GLU A 334 6.55 -8.49 -19.49
#